data_AF-A0A7W1DWW3-F1
#
_entry.id   AF-A0A7W1DWW3-F1
#
_cell.length_a   1.000
_cell.length_b   1.000
_cell.length_c   1.000
_cell.angle_alpha   90.00
_cell.angle_beta   90.00
_cell.angle_gamma   90.00
#
_symmetry.space_group_name_H-M   'P 1'
#
loop_
_entity.id
_entity.type
_entity.pdbx_description
1 polymer ?
#
loop_
_entity_poly.entity_id
_entity_poly.type
_entity_poly.pdbx_seq_one_letter_code
_entity_poly.pdbx_strand_id
1 'polypeptide(L)'
;MDATITRQPTTTDAGFSRQAVEALSRQKAEPAWVLEARLAAWDIYEALPMPKRTDEEWRRTDLRALKLDRQIPFAGLERQGAGLDGLLPEGEGGLGSSVQRAGAVVQRDAATVYGQIDPALTAQGVIFADLDTAVREH
;
A
#
# COMPACT_ATOMS: atom_id res chain seq x y z
N MET A 1 36.01 -8.21 -19.91
CA MET A 1 34.72 -8.94 -19.84
C MET A 1 33.96 -8.28 -18.71
N ASP A 2 33.17 -7.26 -19.03
CA ASP A 2 32.45 -6.49 -18.03
C ASP A 2 31.30 -7.32 -17.49
N ALA A 3 31.39 -7.68 -16.21
CA ALA A 3 30.29 -8.30 -15.49
C ALA A 3 29.16 -7.26 -15.37
N THR A 4 28.12 -7.41 -16.20
CA THR A 4 26.88 -6.67 -16.03
C THR A 4 26.24 -7.13 -14.72
N ILE A 5 26.46 -6.39 -13.64
CA ILE A 5 25.75 -6.58 -12.37
C ILE A 5 24.30 -6.16 -12.62
N THR A 6 23.42 -7.13 -12.88
CA THR A 6 21.98 -6.91 -12.90
C THR A 6 21.52 -6.68 -11.47
N ARG A 7 21.47 -5.41 -11.04
CA ARG A 7 20.89 -5.05 -9.75
C ARG A 7 19.39 -5.41 -9.77
N GLN A 8 18.95 -6.28 -8.87
CA GLN A 8 17.52 -6.58 -8.73
C GLN A 8 16.82 -5.36 -8.13
N PRO A 9 15.65 -4.95 -8.68
CA PRO A 9 14.89 -3.85 -8.12
C PRO A 9 14.44 -4.15 -6.71
N THR A 10 14.60 -3.19 -5.81
CA THR A 10 14.06 -3.24 -4.45
C THR A 10 12.78 -2.41 -4.37
N THR A 11 11.99 -2.61 -3.32
CA THR A 11 10.76 -1.82 -3.03
C THR A 11 11.03 -0.32 -2.82
N THR A 12 12.30 0.06 -2.70
CA THR A 12 12.80 1.42 -2.53
C THR A 12 13.28 2.08 -3.83
N ASP A 13 13.34 1.35 -4.94
CA ASP A 13 13.70 1.94 -6.22
C ASP A 13 12.53 2.77 -6.80
N ALA A 14 12.86 3.75 -7.63
CA ALA A 14 11.85 4.58 -8.28
C ALA A 14 11.17 3.84 -9.44
N GLY A 15 9.88 4.09 -9.60
CA GLY A 15 9.03 3.46 -10.61
C GLY A 15 8.34 2.20 -10.11
N PHE A 16 7.45 1.69 -10.96
CA PHE A 16 6.78 0.41 -10.76
C PHE A 16 7.36 -0.60 -11.74
N SER A 17 7.53 -1.85 -11.29
CA SER A 17 8.00 -2.95 -12.12
C SER A 17 7.45 -4.27 -11.61
N ARG A 18 7.40 -5.28 -12.48
CA ARG A 18 7.08 -6.66 -12.09
C ARG A 18 7.94 -7.14 -10.92
N GLN A 19 9.24 -6.88 -10.97
CA GLN A 19 10.21 -7.28 -9.94
C GLN A 19 9.94 -6.58 -8.60
N ALA A 20 9.53 -5.30 -8.62
CA ALA A 20 9.12 -4.58 -7.42
C ALA A 20 7.83 -5.16 -6.82
N VAL A 21 6.88 -5.60 -7.64
CA VAL A 21 5.66 -6.29 -7.19
C VAL A 21 5.99 -7.62 -6.51
N GLU A 22 6.88 -8.42 -7.11
CA GLU A 22 7.35 -9.67 -6.50
C GLU A 22 8.11 -9.42 -5.19
N ALA A 23 8.96 -8.39 -5.16
CA ALA A 23 9.70 -7.99 -3.97
C ALA A 23 8.76 -7.55 -2.83
N LEU A 24 7.73 -6.75 -3.15
CA LEU A 24 6.69 -6.35 -2.21
C LEU A 24 6.01 -7.57 -1.60
N SER A 25 5.58 -8.52 -2.44
CA SER A 25 4.84 -9.69 -1.99
C SER A 25 5.67 -10.57 -1.06
N ARG A 26 6.95 -10.77 -1.39
CA ARG A 26 7.92 -11.44 -0.50
C ARG A 26 8.10 -10.69 0.82
N GLN A 27 8.27 -9.37 0.77
CA GLN A 27 8.49 -8.54 1.96
C GLN A 27 7.27 -8.53 2.90
N LYS A 28 6.05 -8.52 2.35
CA LYS A 28 4.80 -8.63 3.10
C LYS A 28 4.42 -10.05 3.51
N ALA A 29 5.23 -11.06 3.12
CA ALA A 29 4.96 -12.48 3.35
C ALA A 29 3.55 -12.90 2.90
N GLU A 30 3.14 -12.45 1.71
CA GLU A 30 1.80 -12.71 1.19
C GLU A 30 1.63 -14.16 0.74
N PRO A 31 0.42 -14.73 0.85
CA PRO A 31 0.10 -16.03 0.26
C PRO A 31 0.15 -15.97 -1.28
N ALA A 32 0.40 -17.11 -1.91
CA ALA A 32 0.66 -17.22 -3.35
C ALA A 32 -0.43 -16.59 -4.23
N TRP A 33 -1.71 -16.75 -3.85
CA TRP A 33 -2.84 -16.21 -4.62
C TRP A 33 -2.82 -14.67 -4.72
N VAL A 34 -2.24 -13.98 -3.73
CA VAL A 34 -2.12 -12.51 -3.74
C VAL A 34 -1.04 -12.09 -4.71
N LEU A 35 0.11 -12.77 -4.71
CA LEU A 35 1.16 -12.53 -5.70
C LEU A 35 0.62 -12.74 -7.12
N GLU A 36 -0.11 -13.83 -7.34
CA GLU A 36 -0.75 -14.12 -8.64
C GLU A 36 -1.71 -13.00 -9.06
N ALA A 37 -2.57 -12.54 -8.15
CA ALA A 37 -3.49 -11.43 -8.42
C ALA A 37 -2.76 -10.12 -8.73
N ARG A 38 -1.68 -9.82 -7.99
CA ARG A 38 -0.84 -8.63 -8.24
C ARG A 38 -0.14 -8.69 -9.59
N LEU A 39 0.39 -9.85 -9.97
CA LEU A 39 1.05 -10.06 -11.26
C LEU A 39 0.04 -9.98 -12.41
N ALA A 40 -1.16 -10.52 -12.24
CA ALA A 40 -2.24 -10.37 -13.22
C ALA A 40 -2.64 -8.89 -13.41
N ALA A 41 -2.76 -8.13 -12.31
CA ALA A 41 -3.03 -6.70 -12.38
C ALA A 41 -1.88 -5.92 -13.04
N TRP A 42 -0.64 -6.31 -12.77
CA TRP A 42 0.55 -5.74 -13.41
C TRP A 42 0.54 -5.98 -14.93
N ASP A 43 0.25 -7.19 -15.37
CA ASP A 43 0.19 -7.54 -16.80
C ASP A 43 -0.90 -6.73 -17.53
N ILE A 44 -2.05 -6.53 -16.88
CA ILE A 44 -3.11 -5.65 -17.40
C ILE A 44 -2.64 -4.20 -17.46
N TYR A 45 -1.97 -3.70 -16.42
CA TYR A 45 -1.44 -2.33 -16.38
C TYR A 45 -0.44 -2.08 -17.52
N GLU A 46 0.47 -3.02 -17.79
CA GLU A 46 1.44 -2.88 -18.90
C GLU A 46 0.77 -2.96 -20.27
N ALA A 47 -0.32 -3.74 -20.39
CA ALA A 47 -1.06 -3.88 -21.65
C ALA A 47 -1.96 -2.67 -21.97
N LEU A 48 -2.45 -1.97 -20.95
CA LEU A 48 -3.34 -0.83 -21.13
C LEU A 48 -2.56 0.45 -21.45
N PRO A 49 -2.88 1.16 -22.54
CA PRO A 49 -2.27 2.46 -22.80
C PRO A 49 -2.72 3.48 -21.77
N MET A 50 -1.85 4.45 -21.46
CA MET A 50 -2.28 5.62 -20.68
C MET A 50 -3.48 6.31 -21.35
N PRO A 51 -4.48 6.73 -20.58
CA PRO A 51 -5.66 7.36 -21.12
C PRO A 51 -5.31 8.67 -21.82
N LYS A 52 -6.03 8.95 -22.90
CA LYS A 52 -5.85 10.14 -23.71
C LYS A 52 -6.89 11.18 -23.31
N ARG A 53 -6.57 12.46 -23.55
CA ARG A 53 -7.54 13.56 -23.38
C ARG A 53 -8.75 13.48 -24.33
N THR A 54 -8.69 12.60 -25.33
CA THR A 54 -9.79 12.29 -26.24
C THR A 54 -10.78 11.29 -25.65
N ASP A 55 -10.39 10.55 -24.61
CA ASP A 55 -11.28 9.61 -23.92
C ASP A 55 -12.22 10.42 -23.02
N GLU A 56 -13.53 10.25 -23.14
CA GLU A 56 -14.51 11.15 -22.50
C GLU A 56 -14.33 11.20 -20.98
N GLU A 57 -14.06 10.05 -20.34
CA GLU A 57 -13.79 9.93 -18.91
C GLU A 57 -12.55 10.70 -18.44
N TRP A 58 -11.60 10.97 -19.35
CA TRP A 58 -10.30 11.60 -19.04
C TRP A 58 -10.13 12.99 -19.65
N ARG A 59 -11.11 13.48 -20.43
CA ARG A 59 -11.03 14.74 -21.17
C ARG A 59 -10.71 15.95 -20.30
N ARG A 60 -11.12 15.92 -19.03
CA ARG A 60 -10.95 17.01 -18.05
C ARG A 60 -9.85 16.74 -17.01
N THR A 61 -9.18 15.59 -17.06
CA THR A 61 -8.15 15.21 -16.09
C THR A 61 -6.78 15.24 -16.76
N ASP A 62 -5.87 16.09 -16.27
CA ASP A 62 -4.52 16.19 -16.81
C ASP A 62 -3.53 15.31 -16.02
N LEU A 63 -3.09 14.22 -16.64
CA LEU A 63 -2.14 13.29 -16.05
C LEU A 63 -0.67 13.61 -16.36
N ARG A 64 -0.36 14.69 -17.09
CA ARG A 64 1.04 14.98 -17.50
C ARG A 64 1.97 15.16 -16.29
N ALA A 65 1.45 15.67 -15.18
CA ALA A 65 2.20 15.85 -13.94
C ALA A 65 2.43 14.53 -13.18
N LEU A 66 1.64 13.49 -13.44
CA LEU A 66 1.77 12.19 -12.79
C LEU A 66 2.94 11.41 -13.41
N LYS A 67 4.10 11.48 -12.76
CA LYS A 67 5.33 10.77 -13.16
C LYS A 67 5.51 9.51 -12.33
N LEU A 68 4.84 8.42 -12.74
CA LEU A 68 4.86 7.13 -12.03
C LEU A 68 6.26 6.52 -11.98
N ASP A 69 7.07 6.74 -13.01
CA ASP A 69 8.49 6.35 -13.12
C ASP A 69 9.40 7.00 -12.08
N ARG A 70 8.94 8.07 -11.41
CA ARG A 70 9.70 8.82 -10.41
C ARG A 70 9.19 8.63 -8.98
N GLN A 71 8.14 7.84 -8.80
CA GLN A 71 7.58 7.57 -7.47
C GLN A 71 8.33 6.42 -6.81
N ILE A 72 8.45 6.43 -5.49
CA ILE A 72 8.89 5.26 -4.72
C ILE A 72 7.64 4.65 -4.09
N PRO A 73 7.07 3.59 -4.70
CA PRO A 73 5.70 3.17 -4.39
C PRO A 73 5.51 2.55 -3.02
N PHE A 74 6.58 1.99 -2.43
CA PHE A 74 6.51 1.28 -1.15
C PHE A 74 7.54 1.79 -0.13
N ALA A 75 7.78 3.10 -0.13
CA ALA A 75 8.82 3.75 0.66
C ALA A 75 8.74 3.51 2.18
N GLY A 76 7.57 3.16 2.71
CA GLY A 76 7.35 3.03 4.15
C GLY A 76 7.33 1.61 4.69
N LEU A 77 7.59 0.56 3.90
CA LEU A 77 7.41 -0.83 4.36
C LEU A 77 8.21 -1.19 5.63
N GLU A 78 9.35 -0.55 5.86
CA GLU A 78 10.18 -0.74 7.06
C GLU A 78 9.68 0.04 8.29
N ARG A 79 8.68 0.90 8.12
CA ARG A 79 8.19 1.75 9.21
C ARG A 79 7.48 0.89 10.24
N GLN A 80 7.98 0.95 11.47
CA GLN A 80 7.32 0.34 12.62
C GLN A 80 6.43 1.36 13.35
N GLY A 81 5.43 0.83 14.04
CA GLY A 81 4.35 1.63 14.59
C GLY A 81 4.78 2.63 15.65
N ALA A 82 4.02 3.72 15.74
CA ALA A 82 4.11 4.71 16.82
C ALA A 82 2.82 4.66 17.65
N GLY A 83 2.85 5.26 18.83
CA GLY A 83 1.60 5.56 19.56
C GLY A 83 0.67 6.40 18.68
N LEU A 84 -0.64 6.30 18.92
CA LEU A 84 -1.64 7.04 18.14
C LEU A 84 -1.42 8.56 18.20
N ASP A 85 -0.94 9.02 19.35
CA ASP A 85 -0.54 10.41 19.60
C ASP A 85 0.67 10.76 18.73
N GLY A 86 0.46 11.66 17.77
CA GLY A 86 1.46 12.09 16.78
C GLY A 86 1.37 11.40 15.41
N LEU A 87 0.55 10.35 15.25
CA LEU A 87 0.29 9.75 13.93
C LEU A 87 -0.82 10.48 13.16
N LEU A 88 -1.68 11.18 13.87
CA LEU A 88 -2.85 11.85 13.32
C LEU A 88 -2.75 13.36 13.56
N PRO A 89 -3.13 14.19 12.58
CA PRO A 89 -3.21 15.63 12.79
C PRO A 89 -4.26 15.94 13.87
N GLU A 90 -3.90 16.83 14.79
CA GLU A 90 -4.84 17.38 15.77
C GLU A 90 -5.79 18.38 15.09
N GLY A 91 -7.10 18.31 15.36
CA GLY A 91 -8.10 19.25 14.83
C GLY A 91 -9.43 18.63 14.39
N GLU A 92 -10.34 19.46 13.87
CA GLU A 92 -11.64 19.02 13.32
C GLU A 92 -11.42 18.09 12.12
N GLY A 93 -11.98 16.88 12.18
CA GLY A 93 -11.75 15.81 11.19
C GLY A 93 -10.53 14.93 11.47
N GLY A 94 -9.72 15.27 12.47
CA GLY A 94 -8.67 14.39 12.98
C GLY A 94 -9.28 13.23 13.78
N LEU A 95 -8.69 12.04 13.67
CA LEU A 95 -9.00 10.89 14.52
C LEU A 95 -8.38 11.06 15.93
N GLY A 96 -8.44 12.26 16.50
CA GLY A 96 -7.81 12.60 17.78
C GLY A 96 -8.22 11.66 18.93
N SER A 97 -7.48 11.71 20.03
CA SER A 97 -7.66 10.87 21.23
C SER A 97 -9.03 11.03 21.90
N SER A 98 -9.78 12.08 21.58
CA SER A 98 -11.10 12.40 22.14
C SER A 98 -12.28 11.66 21.49
N VAL A 99 -12.10 11.01 20.34
CA VAL A 99 -13.17 10.25 19.68
C VAL A 99 -13.18 8.82 20.22
N GLN A 100 -14.27 8.42 20.88
CA GLN A 100 -14.51 7.01 21.22
C GLN A 100 -14.60 6.18 19.93
N ARG A 101 -13.74 5.17 19.81
CA ARG A 101 -13.65 4.30 18.64
C ARG A 101 -13.66 2.84 19.05
N ALA A 102 -14.45 2.05 18.33
CA ALA A 102 -14.46 0.58 18.39
C ALA A 102 -13.16 -0.04 17.87
N GLY A 103 -12.44 0.66 16.99
CA GLY A 103 -11.15 0.26 16.45
C GLY A 103 -10.57 1.32 15.51
N ALA A 104 -9.29 1.19 15.20
CA ALA A 104 -8.60 2.04 14.24
C ALA A 104 -7.40 1.30 13.65
N VAL A 105 -7.22 1.42 12.34
CA VAL A 105 -5.98 1.06 11.63
C VAL A 105 -5.46 2.33 10.98
N VAL A 106 -4.16 2.60 11.14
CA VAL A 106 -3.49 3.72 10.46
C VAL A 106 -2.43 3.16 9.54
N GLN A 107 -2.46 3.59 8.28
CA GLN A 107 -1.46 3.24 7.27
C GLN A 107 -0.75 4.49 6.79
N ARG A 108 0.56 4.38 6.57
CA ARG A 108 1.40 5.45 6.03
C ARG A 108 2.45 4.85 5.11
N ASP A 109 2.52 5.34 3.87
CA ASP A 109 3.46 4.92 2.84
C ASP A 109 3.52 3.37 2.66
N ALA A 110 2.35 2.74 2.55
CA ALA A 110 2.15 1.29 2.38
C ALA A 110 2.46 0.39 3.59
N ALA A 111 2.81 0.96 4.74
CA ALA A 111 2.93 0.22 6.01
C ALA A 111 1.79 0.53 6.98
N THR A 112 1.38 -0.49 7.72
CA THR A 112 0.50 -0.36 8.88
C THR A 112 1.32 0.13 10.08
N VAL A 113 1.01 1.31 10.58
CA VAL A 113 1.76 1.98 11.66
C VAL A 113 1.03 1.99 12.99
N TYR A 114 -0.25 1.62 12.99
CA TYR A 114 -1.05 1.48 14.20
C TYR A 114 -2.26 0.60 13.93
N GLY A 115 -2.64 -0.22 14.92
CA GLY A 115 -3.84 -1.04 14.92
C GLY A 115 -4.38 -1.19 16.33
N GLN A 116 -5.67 -0.94 16.51
CA GLN A 116 -6.39 -1.16 17.76
C GLN A 116 -7.83 -1.61 17.46
N ILE A 117 -8.35 -2.51 18.29
CA ILE A 117 -9.77 -2.86 18.36
C ILE A 117 -10.16 -3.00 19.84
N ASP A 118 -11.40 -2.67 20.17
CA ASP A 118 -12.01 -2.96 21.45
C ASP A 118 -12.02 -4.48 21.70
N PRO A 119 -11.35 -4.98 22.75
CA PRO A 119 -11.33 -6.41 23.07
C PRO A 119 -12.71 -7.04 23.23
N ALA A 120 -13.73 -6.26 23.63
CA ALA A 120 -15.10 -6.75 23.76
C ALA A 120 -15.71 -7.13 22.41
N LEU A 121 -15.29 -6.49 21.31
CA LEU A 121 -15.70 -6.84 19.95
C LEU A 121 -14.94 -8.07 19.44
N THR A 122 -13.64 -8.16 19.72
CA THR A 122 -12.86 -9.38 19.43
C THR A 122 -13.49 -10.61 20.11
N ALA A 123 -13.93 -10.49 21.37
CA ALA A 123 -14.60 -11.55 22.11
C ALA A 123 -15.96 -11.95 21.49
N GLN A 124 -16.59 -11.06 20.71
CA GLN A 124 -17.82 -11.34 19.95
C GLN A 124 -17.54 -11.92 18.56
N GLY A 125 -16.28 -12.19 18.21
CA GLY A 125 -15.88 -12.74 16.92
C GLY A 125 -15.67 -11.71 15.82
N VAL A 126 -15.61 -10.41 16.15
CA VAL A 126 -15.28 -9.38 15.17
C VAL A 126 -13.80 -9.46 14.81
N ILE A 127 -13.52 -9.63 13.53
CA ILE A 127 -12.17 -9.54 12.96
C ILE A 127 -11.97 -8.12 12.43
N PHE A 128 -11.01 -7.41 13.01
CA PHE A 128 -10.60 -6.09 12.55
C PHE A 128 -9.08 -6.03 12.53
N ALA A 129 -8.50 -6.00 11.33
CA ALA A 129 -7.08 -6.02 11.10
C ALA A 129 -6.73 -5.20 9.86
N ASP A 130 -5.46 -4.85 9.70
CA ASP A 130 -4.97 -4.31 8.45
C ASP A 130 -4.95 -5.38 7.35
N LEU A 131 -4.86 -4.95 6.09
CA LEU A 131 -4.98 -5.85 4.95
C LEU A 131 -3.89 -6.94 4.93
N ASP A 132 -2.65 -6.63 5.35
CA ASP A 132 -1.56 -7.60 5.30
C ASP A 132 -1.78 -8.72 6.34
N THR A 133 -2.31 -8.37 7.51
CA THR A 133 -2.69 -9.34 8.55
C THR A 133 -3.93 -10.13 8.12
N ALA A 134 -4.97 -9.45 7.62
CA ALA A 134 -6.21 -10.09 7.20
C ALA A 134 -5.97 -11.16 6.14
N VAL A 135 -5.17 -10.85 5.12
CA VAL A 135 -4.85 -11.76 4.01
C VAL A 135 -4.03 -12.99 4.45
N ARG A 136 -3.20 -12.86 5.49
CA ARG A 136 -2.35 -13.96 5.98
C ARG A 136 -3.07 -14.87 6.97
N GLU A 137 -3.99 -14.32 7.74
CA GLU A 137 -4.58 -15.00 8.91
C GLU A 137 -6.05 -15.41 8.72
N HIS A 138 -6.74 -14.89 7.69
CA HIS A 138 -8.18 -15.09 7.45
C HIS A 138 -8.49 -15.35 5.97
#